data_AF-A0A7X7T9E5-F1
#
_entry.id   AF-A0A7X7T9E5-F1
#
_cell.length_a   1.000
_cell.length_b   1.000
_cell.length_c   1.000
_cell.angle_alpha   90.00
_cell.angle_beta   90.00
_cell.angle_gamma   90.00
#
_symmetry.space_group_name_H-M   'P 1'
#
loop_
_entity.id
_entity.type
_entity.pdbx_description
1 polymer ?
#
loop_
_entity_poly.entity_id
_entity_poly.type
_entity_poly.pdbx_seq_one_letter_code
_entity_poly.pdbx_strand_id
1 'polypeptide(L)'
;MKTKWWVGLLAAVIAAGCVPSLHPWFSDKDVVFEEKLLGVWEQKDEDNLWIFERGDGESKGYQLTITSKEKDPALLQAHLFKINGKFYLDMYPAEDSLESSNDFFKIHLAGMHQLLRIDAIQPTVQFRMLNPETIGKMLKEKPDLIDHESPEDDEGILLTAATEKLQKFLAENSDAEKFYSEANTLTRRNPLFTEKDFGFEPKLAGQWIDDDDTICICEAVNKESYRVTAIRSKEKGTEVSRYGCAIVTIHQRRFVAVYEGREVDINGGSDADRTPDLLLWIEQVEPTPVYRVIDYSDAAEIVKMNDEPFKQAMDKLPKLRWTPLVPAEKK
;
A
#
# COMPACT_ATOMS: atom_id res chain seq x y z
N MET A 1 -5.67 42.12 17.79
CA MET A 1 -6.48 42.20 16.55
C MET A 1 -5.60 41.84 15.36
N LYS A 2 -6.19 41.12 14.39
CA LYS A 2 -5.68 40.69 13.07
C LYS A 2 -5.01 39.30 13.02
N THR A 3 -5.88 38.29 13.12
CA THR A 3 -6.05 37.12 12.23
C THR A 3 -5.11 36.98 11.01
N LYS A 4 -4.63 35.76 10.73
CA LYS A 4 -5.16 34.80 9.73
C LYS A 4 -4.15 33.67 9.45
N TRP A 5 -4.70 32.53 9.03
CA TRP A 5 -4.06 31.40 8.34
C TRP A 5 -3.32 30.34 9.17
N TRP A 6 -4.12 29.39 9.68
CA TRP A 6 -3.73 27.99 9.82
C TRP A 6 -4.89 27.11 9.32
N VAL A 7 -5.09 27.09 8.00
CA VAL A 7 -5.83 26.03 7.29
C VAL A 7 -4.88 25.57 6.20
N GLY A 8 -4.11 24.52 6.48
CA GLY A 8 -3.02 24.10 5.60
C GLY A 8 -2.58 22.66 5.81
N LEU A 9 -3.46 21.82 6.38
CA LEU A 9 -3.19 20.39 6.52
C LEU A 9 -4.39 19.49 6.11
N LEU A 10 -5.56 20.08 5.80
CA LEU A 10 -6.75 19.33 5.36
C LEU A 10 -7.02 19.45 3.84
N ALA A 11 -6.42 20.44 3.17
CA ALA A 11 -6.69 20.75 1.76
C ALA A 11 -5.99 19.81 0.75
N ALA A 12 -5.04 18.98 1.18
CA ALA A 12 -4.27 18.12 0.26
C ALA A 12 -4.91 16.75 0.01
N VAL A 13 -5.96 16.36 0.74
CA VAL A 13 -6.69 15.10 0.53
C VAL A 13 -8.03 15.33 -0.19
N ILE A 14 -8.60 16.54 -0.11
CA ILE A 14 -9.85 16.90 -0.82
C ILE A 14 -9.58 17.27 -2.30
N ALA A 15 -8.34 17.62 -2.66
CA ALA A 15 -7.98 18.00 -4.03
C ALA A 15 -7.91 16.81 -5.02
N ALA A 16 -8.00 15.56 -4.53
CA ALA A 16 -8.31 14.39 -5.35
C ALA A 16 -9.70 13.91 -4.95
N GLY A 17 -10.72 14.61 -5.47
CA GLY A 17 -12.09 14.49 -4.98
C GLY A 17 -12.59 13.04 -4.95
N CYS A 18 -12.88 12.58 -3.74
CA CYS A 18 -13.63 11.36 -3.49
C CYS A 18 -15.07 11.75 -3.11
N VAL A 19 -16.04 10.90 -3.44
CA VAL A 19 -17.42 11.04 -2.96
C VAL A 19 -17.65 9.95 -1.91
N PRO A 20 -17.36 10.22 -0.62
CA PRO A 20 -17.58 9.25 0.45
C PRO A 20 -19.07 9.02 0.73
N SER A 21 -19.37 7.89 1.37
CA SER A 21 -20.68 7.63 1.98
C SER A 21 -20.53 7.27 3.46
N LEU A 22 -21.56 7.58 4.23
CA LEU A 22 -21.68 7.21 5.65
C LEU A 22 -22.08 5.74 5.84
N HIS A 23 -22.79 5.18 4.86
CA HIS A 23 -23.28 3.80 4.90
C HIS A 23 -22.59 2.96 3.83
N PRO A 24 -22.48 1.63 4.03
CA PRO A 24 -21.94 0.71 3.04
C PRO A 24 -22.76 0.75 1.75
N TRP A 25 -22.08 0.55 0.61
CA TRP A 25 -22.68 0.44 -0.71
C TRP A 25 -23.23 -0.96 -1.02
N PHE A 26 -23.06 -1.91 -0.11
CA PHE A 26 -23.42 -3.30 -0.27
C PHE A 26 -24.25 -3.83 0.90
N SER A 27 -24.97 -4.92 0.65
CA SER A 27 -25.53 -5.78 1.69
C SER A 27 -24.94 -7.18 1.56
N ASP A 28 -24.95 -7.99 2.62
CA ASP A 28 -24.28 -9.29 2.67
C ASP A 28 -24.63 -10.24 1.51
N LYS A 29 -25.87 -10.15 1.00
CA LYS A 29 -26.35 -10.96 -0.14
C LYS A 29 -25.68 -10.61 -1.47
N ASP A 30 -25.15 -9.39 -1.61
CA ASP A 30 -24.57 -8.87 -2.85
C ASP A 30 -23.05 -9.11 -2.91
N VAL A 31 -22.44 -9.46 -1.77
CA VAL A 31 -21.01 -9.66 -1.63
C VAL A 31 -20.55 -10.93 -2.34
N VAL A 32 -19.50 -10.76 -3.13
CA VAL A 32 -18.80 -11.80 -3.87
C VAL A 32 -17.33 -11.79 -3.49
N PHE A 33 -16.66 -12.93 -3.66
CA PHE A 33 -15.23 -13.03 -3.41
C PHE A 33 -14.55 -13.54 -4.68
N GLU A 34 -13.54 -12.82 -5.13
CA GLU A 34 -12.69 -13.18 -6.26
C GLU A 34 -11.26 -13.37 -5.75
N GLU A 35 -10.80 -14.62 -5.71
CA GLU A 35 -9.40 -14.96 -5.34
C GLU A 35 -8.37 -14.26 -6.21
N LYS A 36 -8.76 -13.96 -7.45
CA LYS A 36 -7.93 -13.25 -8.42
C LYS A 36 -7.63 -11.80 -8.02
N LEU A 37 -8.29 -11.22 -7.02
CA LEU A 37 -7.88 -9.93 -6.47
C LEU A 37 -6.74 -10.04 -5.47
N LEU A 38 -6.56 -11.19 -4.82
CA LEU A 38 -5.51 -11.39 -3.83
C LEU A 38 -4.12 -11.18 -4.44
N GLY A 39 -3.20 -10.66 -3.62
CA GLY A 39 -1.80 -10.41 -3.96
C GLY A 39 -1.44 -8.93 -4.01
N VAL A 40 -0.23 -8.68 -4.50
CA VAL A 40 0.34 -7.33 -4.58
C VAL A 40 0.19 -6.77 -5.98
N TRP A 41 -0.29 -5.54 -6.04
CA TRP A 41 -0.47 -4.81 -7.27
C TRP A 41 0.20 -3.46 -7.20
N GLU A 42 0.74 -3.04 -8.32
CA GLU A 42 1.38 -1.75 -8.51
C GLU A 42 0.49 -0.87 -9.36
N GLN A 43 0.22 0.33 -8.88
CA GLN A 43 -0.55 1.30 -9.63
C GLN A 43 0.30 1.91 -10.73
N LYS A 44 -0.21 1.91 -11.96
CA LYS A 44 0.50 2.52 -13.07
C LYS A 44 0.65 4.03 -12.85
N ASP A 45 1.85 4.55 -13.13
CA ASP A 45 2.18 5.98 -13.07
C ASP A 45 2.16 6.58 -11.64
N GLU A 46 2.00 5.73 -10.62
CA GLU A 46 2.08 6.08 -9.21
C GLU A 46 3.02 5.12 -8.47
N ASP A 47 3.79 5.63 -7.50
CA ASP A 47 4.66 4.81 -6.65
C ASP A 47 3.88 4.15 -5.48
N ASN A 48 2.66 3.67 -5.77
CA ASN A 48 1.74 3.13 -4.77
C ASN A 48 1.50 1.63 -5.00
N LEU A 49 1.55 0.84 -3.93
CA LEU A 49 1.17 -0.58 -3.96
C LEU A 49 -0.18 -0.79 -3.31
N TRP A 50 -0.95 -1.70 -3.90
CA TRP A 50 -2.22 -2.20 -3.38
C TRP A 50 -2.04 -3.68 -3.04
N ILE A 51 -2.16 -4.01 -1.77
CA ILE A 51 -1.96 -5.36 -1.26
C ILE A 51 -3.32 -5.87 -0.79
N PHE A 52 -3.86 -6.85 -1.51
CA PHE A 52 -5.11 -7.51 -1.16
C PHE A 52 -4.82 -8.83 -0.47
N GLU A 53 -5.22 -8.91 0.79
CA GLU A 53 -5.18 -10.12 1.60
C GLU A 53 -6.60 -10.55 1.94
N ARG A 54 -6.75 -11.83 2.30
CA ARG A 54 -8.06 -12.34 2.73
C ARG A 54 -8.38 -11.68 4.08
N GLY A 55 -9.55 -11.09 4.23
CA GLY A 55 -9.98 -10.53 5.51
C GLY A 55 -10.17 -11.61 6.58
N ASP A 56 -10.14 -11.20 7.85
CA ASP A 56 -10.31 -12.11 8.98
C ASP A 56 -11.72 -12.74 9.04
N GLY A 57 -11.77 -14.06 9.27
CA GLY A 57 -13.02 -14.82 9.48
C GLY A 57 -13.60 -15.50 8.24
N GLU A 58 -14.88 -15.90 8.31
CA GLU A 58 -15.62 -16.56 7.22
C GLU A 58 -16.29 -15.58 6.24
N SER A 59 -16.06 -14.26 6.39
CA SER A 59 -16.66 -13.24 5.53
C SER A 59 -15.95 -13.15 4.19
N LYS A 60 -16.72 -12.81 3.13
CA LYS A 60 -16.20 -12.55 1.78
C LYS A 60 -15.54 -11.17 1.70
N GLY A 61 -14.60 -10.87 2.60
CA GLY A 61 -13.93 -9.59 2.71
C GLY A 61 -12.45 -9.66 2.37
N TYR A 62 -11.85 -8.49 2.16
CA TYR A 62 -10.43 -8.29 1.95
C TYR A 62 -9.88 -7.35 3.02
N GLN A 63 -8.67 -7.65 3.48
CA GLN A 63 -7.81 -6.65 4.08
C GLN A 63 -7.02 -6.00 2.93
N LEU A 64 -7.12 -4.69 2.81
CA LEU A 64 -6.46 -3.92 1.77
C LEU A 64 -5.44 -2.98 2.40
N THR A 65 -4.17 -3.14 2.06
CA THR A 65 -3.12 -2.19 2.43
C THR A 65 -2.72 -1.39 1.19
N ILE A 66 -2.80 -0.06 1.27
CA ILE A 66 -2.27 0.84 0.24
C ILE A 66 -1.03 1.52 0.78
N THR A 67 0.12 1.28 0.16
CA THR A 67 1.39 1.95 0.53
C THR A 67 1.71 3.08 -0.44
N SER A 68 2.47 4.06 0.04
CA SER A 68 3.08 5.12 -0.78
C SER A 68 4.45 5.46 -0.22
N LYS A 69 5.40 5.89 -1.05
CA LYS A 69 6.78 6.22 -0.61
C LYS A 69 6.85 7.34 0.45
N GLU A 70 5.84 8.20 0.52
CA GLU A 70 5.89 9.43 1.33
C GLU A 70 4.93 9.44 2.53
N LYS A 71 4.07 8.41 2.68
CA LYS A 71 3.04 8.38 3.71
C LYS A 71 2.95 7.01 4.36
N ASP A 72 2.50 7.00 5.61
CA ASP A 72 2.17 5.77 6.31
C ASP A 72 1.18 4.93 5.49
N PRO A 73 1.31 3.58 5.51
CA PRO A 73 0.36 2.71 4.85
C PRO A 73 -1.08 2.95 5.32
N ALA A 74 -2.01 3.00 4.37
CA ALA A 74 -3.44 3.01 4.68
C ALA A 74 -3.94 1.57 4.79
N LEU A 75 -4.39 1.17 5.99
CA LEU A 75 -5.01 -0.14 6.21
C LEU A 75 -6.54 -0.01 6.11
N LEU A 76 -7.13 -0.76 5.19
CA LEU A 76 -8.54 -0.70 4.84
C LEU A 76 -9.16 -2.10 4.94
N GLN A 77 -10.45 -2.14 5.22
CA GLN A 77 -11.29 -3.29 4.89
C GLN A 77 -11.97 -3.03 3.55
N ALA A 78 -12.14 -4.06 2.75
CA ALA A 78 -12.82 -3.94 1.47
C ALA A 78 -13.74 -5.14 1.18
N HIS A 79 -14.85 -4.86 0.50
CA HIS A 79 -15.83 -5.87 0.07
C HIS A 79 -16.14 -5.70 -1.41
N LEU A 80 -15.96 -6.77 -2.18
CA LEU A 80 -16.36 -6.81 -3.58
C LEU A 80 -17.82 -7.24 -3.66
N PHE A 81 -18.63 -6.51 -4.41
CA PHE A 81 -20.06 -6.81 -4.58
C PHE A 81 -20.51 -6.60 -6.01
N LYS A 82 -21.71 -7.10 -6.34
CA LYS A 82 -22.31 -6.93 -7.67
C LYS A 82 -23.66 -6.24 -7.63
N ILE A 83 -23.84 -5.30 -8.54
CA ILE A 83 -25.16 -4.73 -8.88
C ILE A 83 -25.30 -4.82 -10.40
N ASN A 84 -26.42 -5.36 -10.90
CA ASN A 84 -26.69 -5.50 -12.33
C ASN A 84 -25.54 -6.16 -13.13
N GLY A 85 -24.89 -7.17 -12.54
CA GLY A 85 -23.76 -7.90 -13.16
C GLY A 85 -22.43 -7.13 -13.20
N LYS A 86 -22.39 -5.92 -12.66
CA LYS A 86 -21.21 -5.05 -12.57
C LYS A 86 -20.55 -5.19 -11.20
N PHE A 87 -19.23 -5.30 -11.16
CA PHE A 87 -18.43 -5.36 -9.94
C PHE A 87 -18.16 -3.97 -9.34
N TYR A 88 -18.20 -3.90 -8.02
CA TYR A 88 -17.89 -2.72 -7.24
C TYR A 88 -17.08 -3.14 -6.01
N LEU A 89 -16.13 -2.31 -5.61
CA LEU A 89 -15.38 -2.49 -4.38
C LEU A 89 -15.75 -1.37 -3.43
N ASP A 90 -16.34 -1.73 -2.30
CA ASP A 90 -16.53 -0.83 -1.16
C ASP A 90 -15.32 -0.96 -0.25
N MET A 91 -14.67 0.13 0.11
CA MET A 91 -13.54 0.15 1.03
C MET A 91 -13.68 1.22 2.10
N TYR A 92 -13.21 0.92 3.30
CA TYR A 92 -13.30 1.81 4.47
C TYR A 92 -12.13 1.53 5.43
N PRO A 93 -11.74 2.50 6.30
CA PRO A 93 -10.66 2.31 7.26
C PRO A 93 -10.87 1.06 8.12
N ALA A 94 -9.83 0.22 8.24
CA ALA A 94 -9.85 -0.87 9.22
C ALA A 94 -9.81 -0.29 10.65
N GLU A 95 -10.43 -0.96 11.62
CA GLU A 95 -10.46 -0.50 13.02
C GLU A 95 -9.05 -0.26 13.56
N ASP A 96 -8.13 -1.17 13.25
CA ASP A 96 -6.73 -1.14 13.71
C ASP A 96 -5.86 -0.12 12.94
N SER A 97 -6.32 0.34 11.76
CA SER A 97 -5.58 1.31 10.93
C SER A 97 -5.38 2.67 11.62
N LEU A 98 -6.19 2.90 12.64
CA LEU A 98 -6.25 4.16 13.34
C LEU A 98 -5.44 4.12 14.64
N GLU A 99 -4.83 3.00 15.04
CA GLU A 99 -4.16 2.88 16.35
C GLU A 99 -3.05 3.92 16.60
N SER A 100 -2.30 4.30 15.56
CA SER A 100 -1.24 5.33 15.61
C SER A 100 -1.76 6.77 15.50
N SER A 101 -3.03 6.96 15.09
CA SER A 101 -3.69 8.26 15.04
C SER A 101 -4.23 8.64 16.42
N ASN A 102 -4.31 9.93 16.76
CA ASN A 102 -4.94 10.30 18.04
C ASN A 102 -6.43 9.89 18.03
N ASP A 103 -6.98 9.48 19.19
CA ASP A 103 -8.36 8.99 19.33
C ASP A 103 -9.41 9.97 18.77
N PHE A 104 -9.09 11.26 18.72
CA PHE A 104 -9.94 12.29 18.14
C PHE A 104 -10.04 12.13 16.61
N PHE A 105 -8.94 11.98 15.88
CA PHE A 105 -8.97 11.78 14.42
C PHE A 105 -9.61 10.45 14.01
N LYS A 106 -9.49 9.40 14.84
CA LYS A 106 -10.11 8.09 14.57
C LYS A 106 -11.62 8.19 14.37
N ILE A 107 -12.30 8.94 15.24
CA ILE A 107 -13.77 9.08 15.23
C ILE A 107 -14.27 9.84 14.00
N HIS A 108 -13.45 10.73 13.41
CA HIS A 108 -13.86 11.54 12.27
C HIS A 108 -13.75 10.82 10.93
N LEU A 109 -13.03 9.69 10.86
CA LEU A 109 -12.85 8.89 9.65
C LEU A 109 -13.45 7.49 9.74
N ALA A 110 -13.69 6.99 10.96
CA ALA A 110 -14.30 5.69 11.19
C ALA A 110 -15.68 5.59 10.52
N GLY A 111 -15.83 4.62 9.63
CA GLY A 111 -17.08 4.33 8.93
C GLY A 111 -17.33 5.13 7.65
N MET A 112 -16.39 5.93 7.16
CA MET A 112 -16.51 6.52 5.82
C MET A 112 -16.16 5.48 4.75
N HIS A 113 -17.15 5.14 3.93
CA HIS A 113 -17.02 4.21 2.83
C HIS A 113 -16.67 4.93 1.53
N GLN A 114 -15.81 4.29 0.74
CA GLN A 114 -15.41 4.71 -0.59
C GLN A 114 -15.77 3.63 -1.61
N LEU A 115 -16.30 4.07 -2.75
CA LEU A 115 -16.73 3.18 -3.82
C LEU A 115 -15.76 3.24 -5.01
N LEU A 116 -15.31 2.06 -5.44
CA LEU A 116 -14.68 1.86 -6.74
C LEU A 116 -15.59 1.02 -7.65
N ARG A 117 -15.68 1.43 -8.91
CA ARG A 117 -16.18 0.59 -9.99
C ARG A 117 -15.04 -0.30 -10.47
N ILE A 118 -15.23 -1.61 -10.48
CA ILE A 118 -14.24 -2.57 -11.02
C ILE A 118 -14.70 -3.01 -12.43
N ASP A 119 -13.92 -2.64 -13.43
CA ASP A 119 -14.19 -2.97 -14.84
C ASP A 119 -13.54 -4.29 -15.25
N ALA A 120 -12.35 -4.58 -14.73
CA ALA A 120 -11.62 -5.82 -14.97
C ALA A 120 -10.79 -6.20 -13.74
N ILE A 121 -10.58 -7.51 -13.54
CA ILE A 121 -9.68 -8.06 -12.50
C ILE A 121 -8.44 -8.71 -13.14
N GLN A 122 -8.56 -9.21 -14.37
CA GLN A 122 -7.47 -9.83 -15.12
C GLN A 122 -7.44 -9.34 -16.58
N PRO A 123 -6.25 -9.25 -17.21
CA PRO A 123 -4.92 -9.53 -16.64
C PRO A 123 -4.42 -8.47 -15.65
N THR A 124 -5.01 -7.27 -15.68
CA THR A 124 -4.80 -6.18 -14.73
C THR A 124 -6.11 -5.84 -14.03
N VAL A 125 -6.03 -5.24 -12.85
CA VAL A 125 -7.21 -4.63 -12.23
C VAL A 125 -7.43 -3.27 -12.87
N GLN A 126 -8.62 -3.05 -13.42
CA GLN A 126 -9.05 -1.75 -13.90
C GLN A 126 -10.18 -1.26 -13.01
N PHE A 127 -10.00 -0.07 -12.45
CA PHE A 127 -10.99 0.54 -11.58
C PHE A 127 -11.22 2.01 -11.90
N ARG A 128 -12.38 2.52 -11.51
CA ARG A 128 -12.73 3.94 -11.58
C ARG A 128 -13.36 4.38 -10.27
N MET A 129 -13.18 5.65 -9.94
CA MET A 129 -13.80 6.28 -8.79
C MET A 129 -15.06 7.03 -9.23
N LEU A 130 -15.98 7.31 -8.31
CA LEU A 130 -17.07 8.26 -8.60
C LEU A 130 -16.47 9.62 -8.99
N ASN A 131 -17.06 10.28 -9.99
CA ASN A 131 -16.61 11.60 -10.41
C ASN A 131 -17.32 12.69 -9.58
N PRO A 132 -16.62 13.39 -8.67
CA PRO A 132 -17.24 14.37 -7.79
C PRO A 132 -17.90 15.53 -8.53
N GLU A 133 -17.32 15.97 -9.66
CA GLU A 133 -17.90 17.05 -10.46
C GLU A 133 -19.24 16.64 -11.07
N THR A 134 -19.32 15.42 -11.58
CA THR A 134 -20.55 14.88 -12.16
C THR A 134 -21.61 14.67 -11.09
N ILE A 135 -21.23 14.04 -9.96
CA ILE A 135 -22.15 13.84 -8.83
C ILE A 135 -22.64 15.19 -8.30
N GLY A 136 -21.75 16.17 -8.11
CA GLY A 136 -22.13 17.51 -7.69
C GLY A 136 -23.10 18.22 -8.64
N LYS A 137 -22.92 18.08 -9.95
CA LYS A 137 -23.88 18.61 -10.94
C LYS A 137 -25.24 17.93 -10.84
N MET A 138 -25.27 16.60 -10.72
CA MET A 138 -26.51 15.84 -10.56
C MET A 138 -27.29 16.27 -9.31
N LEU A 139 -26.59 16.50 -8.18
CA LEU A 139 -27.19 16.94 -6.93
C LEU A 139 -27.63 18.40 -6.96
N LYS A 140 -26.91 19.29 -7.66
CA LYS A 140 -27.34 20.68 -7.88
C LYS A 140 -28.61 20.76 -8.73
N GLU A 141 -28.72 19.92 -9.76
CA GLU A 141 -29.89 19.84 -10.62
C GLU A 141 -31.09 19.15 -9.93
N LYS A 142 -30.82 18.13 -9.11
CA LYS A 142 -31.82 17.33 -8.40
C LYS A 142 -31.33 17.04 -6.97
N PRO A 143 -31.54 17.96 -6.01
CA PRO A 143 -31.08 17.78 -4.63
C PRO A 143 -31.63 16.53 -3.94
N ASP A 144 -32.88 16.17 -4.24
CA ASP A 144 -33.54 14.99 -3.65
C ASP A 144 -33.17 13.66 -4.34
N LEU A 145 -32.18 13.67 -5.25
CA LEU A 145 -31.77 12.45 -5.98
C LEU A 145 -31.24 11.37 -5.05
N ILE A 146 -30.48 11.77 -4.03
CA ILE A 146 -29.96 10.90 -2.98
C ILE A 146 -29.63 11.73 -1.73
N ASP A 147 -29.90 11.19 -0.55
CA ASP A 147 -29.63 11.89 0.71
C ASP A 147 -28.12 12.16 0.83
N HIS A 148 -27.77 13.44 1.02
CA HIS A 148 -26.38 13.91 1.05
C HIS A 148 -26.26 15.16 1.92
N GLU A 149 -25.04 15.45 2.33
CA GLU A 149 -24.64 16.68 2.99
C GLU A 149 -23.49 17.33 2.19
N SER A 150 -23.51 18.66 2.12
CA SER A 150 -22.45 19.48 1.54
C SER A 150 -22.12 20.58 2.54
N PRO A 151 -20.85 20.76 2.93
CA PRO A 151 -20.44 21.93 3.71
C PRO A 151 -20.82 23.23 2.98
N GLU A 152 -21.02 24.31 3.75
CA GLU A 152 -21.12 25.66 3.17
C GLU A 152 -19.89 25.93 2.29
N ASP A 153 -20.09 26.58 1.13
CA ASP A 153 -19.08 26.86 0.08
C ASP A 153 -18.75 25.74 -0.94
N ASP A 154 -19.62 24.75 -1.16
CA ASP A 154 -19.52 23.73 -2.24
C ASP A 154 -18.25 22.83 -2.18
N GLU A 155 -17.50 22.86 -1.08
CA GLU A 155 -16.28 22.05 -0.91
C GLU A 155 -16.60 20.65 -0.34
N GLY A 156 -17.07 19.76 -1.21
CA GLY A 156 -17.17 18.32 -0.93
C GLY A 156 -18.60 17.81 -0.76
N ILE A 157 -18.79 16.52 -1.02
CA ILE A 157 -20.09 15.83 -0.97
C ILE A 157 -19.94 14.61 -0.07
N LEU A 158 -20.79 14.47 0.93
CA LEU A 158 -20.92 13.26 1.74
C LEU A 158 -22.30 12.64 1.49
N LEU A 159 -22.34 11.42 0.98
CA LEU A 159 -23.60 10.69 0.83
C LEU A 159 -24.03 10.10 2.16
N THR A 160 -25.24 10.44 2.61
CA THR A 160 -25.79 10.01 3.91
C THR A 160 -26.96 9.03 3.75
N ALA A 161 -27.31 8.69 2.51
CA ALA A 161 -28.38 7.76 2.20
C ALA A 161 -28.10 6.35 2.73
N ALA A 162 -29.15 5.66 3.18
CA ALA A 162 -29.09 4.26 3.57
C ALA A 162 -28.63 3.37 2.40
N THR A 163 -28.01 2.22 2.71
CA THR A 163 -27.47 1.24 1.74
C THR A 163 -28.41 0.93 0.59
N GLU A 164 -29.70 0.66 0.85
CA GLU A 164 -30.66 0.35 -0.23
C GLU A 164 -30.81 1.48 -1.26
N LYS A 165 -30.78 2.75 -0.79
CA LYS A 165 -30.82 3.92 -1.66
C LYS A 165 -29.51 4.10 -2.42
N LEU A 166 -28.36 3.87 -1.78
CA LEU A 166 -27.04 3.89 -2.44
C LEU A 166 -26.98 2.87 -3.58
N GLN A 167 -27.45 1.65 -3.34
CA GLN A 167 -27.49 0.59 -4.35
C GLN A 167 -28.42 0.94 -5.51
N LYS A 168 -29.60 1.49 -5.23
CA LYS A 168 -30.53 1.97 -6.25
C LYS A 168 -29.90 3.09 -7.08
N PHE A 169 -29.24 4.05 -6.43
CA PHE A 169 -28.53 5.13 -7.10
C PHE A 169 -27.47 4.59 -8.08
N LEU A 170 -26.67 3.60 -7.69
CA LEU A 170 -25.74 2.94 -8.60
C LEU A 170 -26.45 2.21 -9.74
N ALA A 171 -27.50 1.45 -9.45
CA ALA A 171 -28.25 0.69 -10.44
C ALA A 171 -28.84 1.60 -11.54
N GLU A 172 -29.27 2.80 -11.18
CA GLU A 172 -29.92 3.77 -12.09
C GLU A 172 -28.92 4.66 -12.83
N ASN A 173 -27.76 4.97 -12.24
CA ASN A 173 -26.86 6.02 -12.76
C ASN A 173 -25.50 5.51 -13.22
N SER A 174 -25.14 4.23 -12.98
CA SER A 174 -23.80 3.72 -13.29
C SER A 174 -23.40 3.76 -14.77
N ASP A 175 -24.34 3.97 -15.70
CA ASP A 175 -24.05 4.13 -17.14
C ASP A 175 -24.13 5.58 -17.62
N ALA A 176 -24.40 6.53 -16.71
CA ALA A 176 -24.42 7.94 -17.05
C ALA A 176 -23.04 8.42 -17.51
N GLU A 177 -23.04 9.34 -18.47
CA GLU A 177 -21.80 9.89 -19.02
C GLU A 177 -20.97 10.55 -17.91
N LYS A 178 -19.68 10.22 -17.84
CA LYS A 178 -18.73 10.75 -16.84
C LYS A 178 -19.16 10.54 -15.38
N PHE A 179 -20.04 9.57 -15.11
CA PHE A 179 -20.41 9.20 -13.74
C PHE A 179 -19.20 8.74 -12.92
N TYR A 180 -18.25 8.08 -13.59
CA TYR A 180 -16.96 7.72 -13.03
C TYR A 180 -15.82 8.57 -13.60
N SER A 181 -14.69 8.59 -12.90
CA SER A 181 -13.41 9.11 -13.37
C SER A 181 -12.87 8.32 -14.57
N GLU A 182 -11.75 8.76 -15.13
CA GLU A 182 -10.92 7.92 -16.00
C GLU A 182 -10.46 6.65 -15.27
N ALA A 183 -10.12 5.62 -16.05
CA ALA A 183 -9.71 4.33 -15.52
C ALA A 183 -8.27 4.35 -14.99
N ASN A 184 -8.12 3.86 -13.76
CA ASN A 184 -6.86 3.51 -13.16
C ASN A 184 -6.54 2.04 -13.44
N THR A 185 -5.24 1.71 -13.46
CA THR A 185 -4.77 0.35 -13.73
C THR A 185 -3.81 -0.10 -12.64
N LEU A 186 -4.07 -1.28 -12.08
CA LEU A 186 -3.13 -1.98 -11.20
C LEU A 186 -2.54 -3.20 -11.93
N THR A 187 -1.23 -3.31 -11.92
CA THR A 187 -0.49 -4.42 -12.53
C THR A 187 0.02 -5.36 -11.43
N ARG A 188 -0.17 -6.67 -11.62
CA ARG A 188 0.23 -7.65 -10.61
C ARG A 188 1.75 -7.71 -10.49
N ARG A 189 2.26 -7.57 -9.27
CA ARG A 189 3.63 -7.97 -8.91
C ARG A 189 3.61 -9.44 -8.54
N ASN A 190 4.34 -10.26 -9.28
CA ASN A 190 4.40 -11.70 -9.05
C ASN A 190 5.54 -12.03 -8.09
N PRO A 191 5.33 -12.93 -7.12
CA PRO A 191 6.39 -13.45 -6.27
C PRO A 191 7.55 -14.02 -7.10
N LEU A 192 8.78 -13.62 -6.76
CA LEU A 192 10.02 -14.11 -7.36
C LEU A 192 10.64 -15.28 -6.60
N PHE A 193 10.08 -15.62 -5.44
CA PHE A 193 10.56 -16.66 -4.54
C PHE A 193 9.39 -17.27 -3.75
N THR A 194 9.69 -18.35 -3.04
CA THR A 194 8.73 -19.13 -2.24
C THR A 194 9.18 -19.21 -0.78
N GLU A 195 8.32 -19.75 0.08
CA GLU A 195 8.63 -20.00 1.50
C GLU A 195 9.94 -20.78 1.72
N LYS A 196 10.31 -21.65 0.78
CA LYS A 196 11.52 -22.48 0.87
C LYS A 196 12.82 -21.72 0.62
N ASP A 197 12.71 -20.53 0.05
CA ASP A 197 13.85 -19.71 -0.35
C ASP A 197 14.30 -18.78 0.78
N PHE A 198 13.50 -18.64 1.85
CA PHE A 198 13.88 -17.89 3.04
C PHE A 198 15.07 -18.51 3.76
N GLY A 199 15.89 -17.65 4.36
CA GLY A 199 17.06 -18.04 5.12
C GLY A 199 17.38 -17.02 6.22
N PHE A 200 18.54 -17.17 6.83
CA PHE A 200 18.96 -16.34 7.96
C PHE A 200 20.46 -16.04 7.91
N GLU A 201 20.81 -14.81 8.28
CA GLU A 201 22.17 -14.32 8.44
C GLU A 201 22.32 -13.58 9.78
N PRO A 202 22.76 -14.23 10.86
CA PRO A 202 22.85 -13.59 12.18
C PRO A 202 23.81 -12.40 12.17
N LYS A 203 24.78 -12.37 11.25
CA LYS A 203 25.80 -11.31 11.17
C LYS A 203 25.27 -9.97 10.67
N LEU A 204 24.04 -9.92 10.14
CA LEU A 204 23.41 -8.65 9.75
C LEU A 204 22.81 -7.90 10.93
N ALA A 205 22.50 -8.60 12.03
CA ALA A 205 21.98 -7.96 13.24
C ALA A 205 23.08 -7.10 13.88
N GLY A 206 22.73 -5.86 14.22
CA GLY A 206 23.68 -4.89 14.73
C GLY A 206 23.34 -3.45 14.34
N GLN A 207 24.25 -2.55 14.68
CA GLN A 207 24.16 -1.14 14.34
C GLN A 207 25.21 -0.80 13.30
N TRP A 208 24.76 -0.18 12.23
CA TRP A 208 25.54 0.11 11.05
C TRP A 208 25.44 1.58 10.68
N ILE A 209 26.46 2.11 10.01
CA ILE A 209 26.45 3.42 9.39
C ILE A 209 26.93 3.30 7.94
N ASP A 210 26.25 3.97 7.02
CA ASP A 210 26.63 4.01 5.62
C ASP A 210 27.50 5.22 5.27
N ASP A 211 27.86 5.32 3.99
CA ASP A 211 28.69 6.41 3.45
C ASP A 211 27.99 7.79 3.51
N ASP A 212 26.66 7.84 3.75
CA ASP A 212 25.83 9.04 3.80
C ASP A 212 25.42 9.42 5.24
N ASP A 213 26.12 8.89 6.25
CA ASP A 213 25.86 9.07 7.69
C ASP A 213 24.46 8.57 8.13
N THR A 214 23.82 7.69 7.37
CA THR A 214 22.58 7.03 7.78
C THR A 214 22.90 5.93 8.78
N ILE A 215 22.29 5.99 9.96
CA ILE A 215 22.41 4.94 10.96
C ILE A 215 21.32 3.91 10.73
N CYS A 216 21.71 2.64 10.62
CA CYS A 216 20.80 1.51 10.49
C CYS A 216 20.91 0.62 11.73
N ILE A 217 19.78 0.41 12.43
CA ILE A 217 19.65 -0.54 13.52
C ILE A 217 18.91 -1.76 12.96
N CYS A 218 19.60 -2.89 12.86
CA CYS A 218 19.05 -4.16 12.39
C CYS A 218 18.85 -5.11 13.57
N GLU A 219 17.60 -5.41 13.88
CA GLU A 219 17.20 -6.29 14.98
C GLU A 219 16.61 -7.59 14.41
N ALA A 220 17.12 -8.74 14.82
CA ALA A 220 16.47 -10.01 14.47
C ALA A 220 15.15 -10.11 15.25
N VAL A 221 14.04 -10.25 14.53
CA VAL A 221 12.70 -10.43 15.15
C VAL A 221 12.51 -11.88 15.53
N ASN A 222 12.92 -12.79 14.64
CA ASN A 222 12.96 -14.23 14.85
C ASN A 222 14.17 -14.81 14.09
N LYS A 223 14.19 -16.13 13.85
CA LYS A 223 15.30 -16.78 13.12
C LYS A 223 15.21 -16.65 11.60
N GLU A 224 14.32 -15.81 11.08
CA GLU A 224 13.96 -15.79 9.66
C GLU A 224 13.72 -14.34 9.16
N SER A 225 13.40 -13.39 10.04
CA SER A 225 13.17 -11.98 9.70
C SER A 225 13.85 -10.99 10.66
N TYR A 226 13.95 -9.75 10.18
CA TYR A 226 14.59 -8.62 10.83
C TYR A 226 13.66 -7.41 10.79
N ARG A 227 13.78 -6.56 11.81
CA ARG A 227 13.27 -5.20 11.81
C ARG A 227 14.46 -4.28 11.62
N VAL A 228 14.40 -3.43 10.61
CA VAL A 228 15.44 -2.46 10.30
C VAL A 228 14.89 -1.05 10.52
N THR A 229 15.56 -0.28 11.37
CA THR A 229 15.28 1.15 11.55
C THR A 229 16.43 1.95 10.96
N ALA A 230 16.14 2.76 9.94
CA ALA A 230 17.09 3.71 9.35
C ALA A 230 16.83 5.12 9.90
N ILE A 231 17.89 5.78 10.34
CA ILE A 231 17.86 7.11 10.94
C ILE A 231 18.77 8.00 10.12
N ARG A 232 18.20 9.01 9.46
CA ARG A 232 18.94 9.95 8.62
C ARG A 232 18.79 11.36 9.15
N SER A 233 19.92 12.05 9.32
CA SER A 233 19.92 13.47 9.65
C SER A 233 19.59 14.30 8.40
N LYS A 234 18.65 15.24 8.52
CA LYS A 234 18.29 16.21 7.47
C LYS A 234 18.50 17.64 8.01
N GLU A 235 18.59 18.61 7.11
CA GLU A 235 18.70 20.04 7.48
C GLU A 235 17.55 20.49 8.42
N LYS A 236 16.38 19.86 8.30
CA LYS A 236 15.18 20.13 9.10
C LYS A 236 14.75 18.91 9.92
N GLY A 237 15.64 18.41 10.76
CA GLY A 237 15.33 17.38 11.76
C GLY A 237 15.83 15.99 11.36
N THR A 238 15.21 14.97 11.92
CA THR A 238 15.61 13.57 11.74
C THR A 238 14.50 12.81 11.03
N GLU A 239 14.85 12.12 9.96
CA GLU A 239 13.97 11.15 9.32
C GLU A 239 14.24 9.77 9.93
N VAL A 240 13.15 9.07 10.27
CA VAL A 240 13.21 7.69 10.78
C VAL A 240 12.31 6.84 9.91
N SER A 241 12.89 5.84 9.27
CA SER A 241 12.17 4.88 8.42
C SER A 241 12.29 3.48 9.00
N ARG A 242 11.23 2.67 8.88
CA ARG A 242 11.20 1.30 9.38
C ARG A 242 10.89 0.33 8.25
N TYR A 243 11.61 -0.79 8.27
CA TYR A 243 11.51 -1.83 7.26
C TYR A 243 11.43 -3.20 7.93
N GLY A 244 10.56 -4.06 7.44
CA GLY A 244 10.70 -5.50 7.61
C GLY A 244 11.73 -6.00 6.61
N CYS A 245 12.60 -6.91 7.02
CA CYS A 245 13.59 -7.50 6.13
C CYS A 245 13.65 -9.02 6.33
N ALA A 246 13.97 -9.75 5.27
CA ALA A 246 14.24 -11.18 5.32
C ALA A 246 15.35 -11.56 4.34
N ILE A 247 16.05 -12.66 4.61
CA ILE A 247 17.04 -13.19 3.66
C ILE A 247 16.35 -14.19 2.76
N VAL A 248 16.56 -14.05 1.44
CA VAL A 248 16.02 -14.98 0.45
C VAL A 248 17.11 -15.42 -0.52
N THR A 249 17.03 -16.67 -0.98
CA THR A 249 17.93 -17.23 -1.97
C THR A 249 17.21 -17.45 -3.30
N ILE A 250 17.54 -16.66 -4.30
CA ILE A 250 16.95 -16.74 -5.64
C ILE A 250 18.06 -17.17 -6.61
N HIS A 251 17.86 -18.28 -7.31
CA HIS A 251 18.85 -18.83 -8.26
C HIS A 251 20.28 -18.90 -7.68
N GLN A 252 20.43 -19.49 -6.48
CA GLN A 252 21.72 -19.64 -5.75
C GLN A 252 22.39 -18.34 -5.31
N ARG A 253 21.73 -17.20 -5.46
CA ARG A 253 22.22 -15.88 -5.01
C ARG A 253 21.38 -15.43 -3.83
N ARG A 254 22.02 -14.80 -2.86
CA ARG A 254 21.38 -14.32 -1.63
C ARG A 254 21.00 -12.86 -1.79
N PHE A 255 19.81 -12.52 -1.31
CA PHE A 255 19.25 -11.17 -1.30
C PHE A 255 18.68 -10.86 0.09
N VAL A 256 18.64 -9.58 0.44
CA VAL A 256 17.73 -9.08 1.47
C VAL A 256 16.45 -8.64 0.76
N ALA A 257 15.33 -9.29 1.06
CA ALA A 257 14.00 -8.81 0.73
C ALA A 257 13.62 -7.71 1.73
N VAL A 258 13.24 -6.53 1.23
CA VAL A 258 12.94 -5.35 2.06
C VAL A 258 11.49 -4.95 1.85
N TYR A 259 10.77 -4.75 2.96
CA TYR A 259 9.35 -4.43 3.00
C TYR A 259 9.19 -3.08 3.71
N GLU A 260 8.74 -2.07 2.98
CA GLU A 260 8.62 -0.71 3.49
C GLU A 260 7.38 -0.60 4.39
N GLY A 261 7.58 -0.20 5.65
CA GLY A 261 6.48 0.00 6.60
C GLY A 261 5.71 -1.27 7.01
N ARG A 262 6.18 -2.46 6.64
CA ARG A 262 5.54 -3.76 6.94
C ARG A 262 6.50 -4.71 7.64
N GLU A 263 6.01 -5.50 8.58
CA GLU A 263 6.76 -6.64 9.10
C GLU A 263 6.64 -7.83 8.15
N VAL A 264 7.56 -8.80 8.26
CA VAL A 264 7.56 -10.00 7.42
C VAL A 264 6.96 -11.17 8.21
N ASP A 265 5.84 -11.73 7.75
CA ASP A 265 5.30 -12.99 8.27
C ASP A 265 5.59 -14.13 7.29
N ILE A 266 6.72 -14.81 7.52
CA ILE A 266 7.17 -15.90 6.65
C ILE A 266 6.22 -17.10 6.67
N ASN A 267 5.41 -17.23 7.73
CA ASN A 267 4.45 -18.31 7.89
C ASN A 267 3.02 -17.92 7.46
N GLY A 268 2.78 -16.65 7.15
CA GLY A 268 1.49 -16.13 6.69
C GLY A 268 1.10 -16.67 5.32
N GLY A 269 2.09 -17.09 4.52
CA GLY A 269 1.90 -17.73 3.22
C GLY A 269 1.31 -16.80 2.16
N SER A 270 1.18 -15.50 2.45
CA SER A 270 0.56 -14.54 1.55
C SER A 270 1.49 -14.21 0.38
N ASP A 271 0.93 -13.78 -0.76
CA ASP A 271 1.75 -13.30 -1.87
C ASP A 271 2.48 -12.00 -1.47
N ALA A 272 1.95 -11.24 -0.49
CA ALA A 272 2.56 -10.01 0.00
C ALA A 272 3.88 -10.28 0.73
N ASP A 273 3.95 -11.37 1.50
CA ASP A 273 5.17 -11.82 2.17
C ASP A 273 6.25 -12.25 1.17
N ARG A 274 5.88 -12.57 -0.06
CA ARG A 274 6.82 -13.04 -1.12
C ARG A 274 7.09 -11.99 -2.20
N THR A 275 6.54 -10.79 -1.99
CA THR A 275 6.63 -9.66 -2.92
C THR A 275 7.11 -8.41 -2.17
N PRO A 276 8.42 -8.32 -1.87
CA PRO A 276 9.01 -7.16 -1.22
C PRO A 276 8.96 -5.92 -2.12
N ASP A 277 9.20 -4.77 -1.51
CA ASP A 277 9.30 -3.49 -2.19
C ASP A 277 10.65 -3.38 -2.94
N LEU A 278 11.71 -3.91 -2.33
CA LEU A 278 13.07 -3.94 -2.90
C LEU A 278 13.75 -5.30 -2.67
N LEU A 279 14.69 -5.63 -3.56
CA LEU A 279 15.67 -6.69 -3.34
C LEU A 279 17.08 -6.09 -3.25
N LEU A 280 17.80 -6.41 -2.17
CA LEU A 280 19.20 -6.04 -2.01
C LEU A 280 20.07 -7.25 -2.28
N TRP A 281 20.77 -7.29 -3.42
CA TRP A 281 21.73 -8.36 -3.67
C TRP A 281 22.89 -8.27 -2.68
N ILE A 282 23.20 -9.37 -1.99
CA ILE A 282 24.29 -9.45 -1.02
C ILE A 282 25.59 -9.74 -1.77
N GLU A 283 26.35 -8.69 -2.08
CA GLU A 283 27.68 -8.81 -2.67
C GLU A 283 28.68 -9.36 -1.64
N GLN A 284 28.54 -8.93 -0.39
CA GLN A 284 29.42 -9.29 0.71
C GLN A 284 28.70 -9.11 2.06
N VAL A 285 29.00 -9.98 3.02
CA VAL A 285 28.58 -9.82 4.43
C VAL A 285 29.75 -9.40 5.32
N GLU A 286 30.94 -9.97 5.10
CA GLU A 286 32.14 -9.71 5.89
C GLU A 286 33.30 -9.20 5.04
N PRO A 287 34.15 -8.30 5.56
CA PRO A 287 34.16 -7.78 6.93
C PRO A 287 33.04 -6.78 7.22
N THR A 288 32.42 -6.22 6.19
CA THR A 288 31.22 -5.40 6.32
C THR A 288 30.20 -5.70 5.21
N PRO A 289 28.90 -5.47 5.47
CA PRO A 289 27.87 -5.71 4.48
C PRO A 289 27.94 -4.74 3.30
N VAL A 290 27.81 -5.30 2.10
CA VAL A 290 27.77 -4.56 0.84
C VAL A 290 26.64 -5.08 0.00
N TYR A 291 25.80 -4.17 -0.49
CA TYR A 291 24.61 -4.50 -1.25
C TYR A 291 24.53 -3.77 -2.59
N ARG A 292 23.74 -4.33 -3.52
CA ARG A 292 23.17 -3.60 -4.66
C ARG A 292 21.66 -3.52 -4.52
N VAL A 293 21.11 -2.32 -4.67
CA VAL A 293 19.67 -2.07 -4.58
C VAL A 293 19.01 -2.37 -5.91
N ILE A 294 17.99 -3.21 -5.90
CA ILE A 294 17.19 -3.58 -7.06
C ILE A 294 15.73 -3.24 -6.74
N ASP A 295 15.11 -2.40 -7.58
CA ASP A 295 13.67 -2.21 -7.52
C ASP A 295 12.98 -3.52 -7.89
N TYR A 296 11.92 -3.89 -7.16
CA TYR A 296 11.27 -5.17 -7.39
C TYR A 296 10.67 -5.31 -8.80
N SER A 297 10.24 -4.19 -9.40
CA SER A 297 9.72 -4.17 -10.78
C SER A 297 10.76 -4.64 -11.80
N ASP A 298 12.03 -4.29 -11.60
CA ASP A 298 13.16 -4.70 -12.45
C ASP A 298 13.73 -6.08 -12.07
N ALA A 299 13.50 -6.51 -10.83
CA ALA A 299 14.13 -7.71 -10.28
C ALA A 299 13.76 -8.98 -11.07
N ALA A 300 12.54 -9.06 -11.60
CA ALA A 300 12.03 -10.25 -12.31
C ALA A 300 12.88 -10.65 -13.53
N GLU A 301 13.46 -9.67 -14.23
CA GLU A 301 14.35 -9.90 -15.37
C GLU A 301 15.78 -10.16 -14.90
N ILE A 302 16.25 -9.36 -13.93
CA ILE A 302 17.61 -9.40 -13.40
C ILE A 302 17.94 -10.75 -12.77
N VAL A 303 17.07 -11.28 -11.91
CA VAL A 303 17.39 -12.51 -11.16
C VAL A 303 17.51 -13.74 -12.05
N LYS A 304 16.91 -13.71 -13.25
CA LYS A 304 16.97 -14.78 -14.26
C LYS A 304 18.24 -14.76 -15.10
N MET A 305 19.05 -13.71 -14.99
CA MET A 305 20.28 -13.58 -15.76
C MET A 305 21.35 -14.59 -15.32
N ASN A 306 22.10 -15.09 -16.32
CA ASN A 306 23.33 -15.85 -16.09
C ASN A 306 24.39 -14.97 -15.41
N ASP A 307 25.44 -15.57 -14.85
CA ASP A 307 26.39 -14.89 -13.96
C ASP A 307 27.02 -13.61 -14.54
N GLU A 308 27.50 -13.65 -15.78
CA GLU A 308 28.20 -12.50 -16.37
C GLU A 308 27.23 -11.33 -16.68
N PRO A 309 26.10 -11.54 -17.39
CA PRO A 309 25.09 -10.49 -17.55
C PRO A 309 24.52 -9.96 -16.22
N PHE A 310 24.31 -10.85 -15.23
CA PHE A 310 23.85 -10.47 -13.91
C PHE A 310 24.83 -9.48 -13.25
N LYS A 311 26.13 -9.80 -13.24
CA LYS A 311 27.17 -8.91 -12.69
C LYS A 311 27.19 -7.56 -13.39
N GLN A 312 27.12 -7.54 -14.72
CA GLN A 312 27.11 -6.31 -15.51
C GLN A 312 25.87 -5.44 -15.24
N ALA A 313 24.72 -6.06 -14.93
CA ALA A 313 23.54 -5.34 -14.48
C ALA A 313 23.75 -4.77 -13.06
N MET A 314 24.25 -5.59 -12.13
CA MET A 314 24.52 -5.19 -10.73
C MET A 314 25.52 -4.04 -10.60
N ASP A 315 26.53 -3.98 -11.47
CA ASP A 315 27.54 -2.92 -11.43
C ASP A 315 26.99 -1.53 -11.79
N LYS A 316 25.82 -1.47 -12.42
CA LYS A 316 25.14 -0.21 -12.76
C LYS A 316 24.20 0.29 -11.66
N LEU A 317 23.87 -0.57 -10.69
CA LEU A 317 22.89 -0.27 -9.65
C LEU A 317 23.52 0.43 -8.45
N PRO A 318 22.72 1.17 -7.66
CA PRO A 318 23.19 1.81 -6.43
C PRO A 318 23.87 0.82 -5.49
N LYS A 319 25.05 1.20 -4.99
CA LYS A 319 25.85 0.40 -4.05
C LYS A 319 25.68 0.96 -2.65
N LEU A 320 25.22 0.12 -1.73
CA LEU A 320 25.19 0.43 -0.31
C LEU A 320 26.36 -0.26 0.38
N ARG A 321 27.14 0.50 1.13
CA ARG A 321 28.21 0.00 1.99
C ARG A 321 27.90 0.37 3.42
N TRP A 322 28.03 -0.59 4.31
CA TRP A 322 27.79 -0.39 5.72
C TRP A 322 29.09 -0.59 6.50
N THR A 323 29.21 0.07 7.63
CA THR A 323 30.29 -0.13 8.60
C THR A 323 29.70 -0.24 10.00
N PRO A 324 30.27 -1.05 10.91
CA PRO A 324 29.77 -1.14 12.28
C PRO A 324 29.83 0.23 12.99
N LEU A 325 28.71 0.69 13.54
CA LEU A 325 28.65 1.97 14.26
C LEU A 325 29.48 1.94 15.56
N VAL A 326 29.54 0.77 16.21
CA VAL A 326 30.45 0.49 17.31
C VAL A 326 31.38 -0.64 16.88
N PRO A 327 32.71 -0.50 17.00
CA PRO A 327 33.63 -1.58 16.68
C PRO A 327 33.26 -2.83 17.49
N ALA A 328 33.16 -3.98 16.84
CA ALA A 328 32.99 -5.24 17.55
C ALA A 328 34.11 -5.35 18.59
N GLU A 329 33.76 -5.36 19.88
CA GLU A 329 34.73 -5.63 20.93
C GLU A 329 35.43 -6.95 20.59
N LYS A 330 36.75 -6.89 20.42
CA LYS A 330 37.60 -8.07 20.26
C LYS A 330 37.42 -8.91 21.53
N LYS A 331 36.56 -9.93 21.47
CA LYS A 331 36.49 -10.98 22.49
C LYS A 331 37.71 -11.88 22.41
#